data_AF-A0A660XQU3-F1
#
_entry.id   AF-A0A660XQU3-F1
#
_cell.length_a   1.000
_cell.length_b   1.000
_cell.length_c   1.000
_cell.angle_alpha   90.00
_cell.angle_beta   90.00
_cell.angle_gamma   90.00
#
_symmetry.space_group_name_H-M   'P 1'
#
loop_
_entity.id
_entity.type
_entity.pdbx_description
1 polymer ?
#
loop_
_entity_poly.entity_id
_entity_poly.type
_entity_poly.pdbx_seq_one_letter_code
_entity_poly.pdbx_strand_id
1 'polypeptide(L)'
;MRKQTIFVVLLITSALFLSCGKQEIKTIKLDVLRDKIAGGWAGKMIGVTYGAPTEFKATGKTYDEKLHWTPDQVKGALRQDDLYVQMSFMMAMDKYGMDAPAEKFAESFATAGYPLWCANVTARKNYFDGIMPPESGSPKYNLWADAIDFQIEADYIGFMCPGMPQTSNKICDKIGHIMNYGDGVYGGMFVCALYTQAYFEKEIATIVKNALKAI
;
A
#
# COMPACT_ATOMS: atom_id res chain seq x y z
N MET A 1 -49.34 -24.43 -3.51
CA MET A 1 -48.27 -23.67 -4.20
C MET A 1 -48.18 -22.21 -3.72
N ARG A 2 -49.22 -21.38 -3.85
CA ARG A 2 -49.18 -19.94 -3.49
C ARG A 2 -48.81 -19.62 -2.03
N LYS A 3 -49.23 -20.44 -1.06
CA LYS A 3 -48.89 -20.27 0.37
C LYS A 3 -47.44 -20.63 0.72
N GLN A 4 -46.85 -21.61 0.01
CA GLN A 4 -45.44 -21.99 0.20
C GLN A 4 -44.48 -20.94 -0.37
N THR A 5 -44.84 -20.35 -1.51
CA THR A 5 -44.06 -19.24 -2.11
C THR A 5 -44.04 -18.00 -1.20
N ILE A 6 -45.17 -17.65 -0.57
CA ILE A 6 -45.23 -16.53 0.39
C ILE A 6 -44.36 -16.79 1.62
N PHE A 7 -44.37 -18.02 2.14
CA PHE A 7 -43.57 -18.41 3.30
C PHE A 7 -42.05 -18.36 3.02
N VAL A 8 -41.64 -18.81 1.83
CA VAL A 8 -40.24 -18.76 1.38
C VAL A 8 -39.77 -17.32 1.19
N VAL A 9 -40.61 -16.44 0.62
CA VAL A 9 -40.28 -15.02 0.46
C VAL A 9 -40.17 -14.30 1.81
N LEU A 10 -41.01 -14.64 2.80
CA LEU A 10 -40.94 -14.12 4.18
C LEU A 10 -39.71 -14.62 4.96
N LEU A 11 -39.25 -15.84 4.69
CA LEU A 11 -38.01 -16.39 5.26
C LEU A 11 -36.75 -15.75 4.65
N ILE A 12 -36.75 -15.49 3.34
CA ILE A 12 -35.62 -14.83 2.66
C ILE A 12 -35.53 -13.35 3.08
N THR A 13 -36.67 -12.66 3.23
CA THR A 13 -36.67 -11.27 3.70
C THR A 13 -36.26 -11.14 5.17
N SER A 14 -36.69 -12.06 6.06
CA SER A 14 -36.24 -12.05 7.46
C SER A 14 -34.75 -12.39 7.61
N ALA A 15 -34.20 -13.26 6.76
CA ALA A 15 -32.75 -13.52 6.71
C ALA A 15 -31.93 -12.30 6.23
N LEU A 16 -32.46 -11.47 5.32
CA LEU A 16 -31.81 -10.24 4.84
C LEU A 16 -31.73 -9.15 5.92
N PHE A 17 -32.70 -9.06 6.85
CA PHE A 17 -32.66 -8.08 7.95
C PHE A 17 -31.76 -8.50 9.12
N LEU A 18 -31.46 -9.80 9.27
CA LEU A 18 -30.60 -10.31 10.35
C LEU A 18 -29.09 -10.18 10.06
N SER A 19 -28.70 -9.84 8.83
CA SER A 19 -27.28 -9.73 8.44
C SER A 19 -26.66 -8.34 8.69
N CYS A 20 -27.41 -7.40 9.28
CA CYS A 20 -26.85 -6.12 9.70
C CYS A 20 -26.20 -6.29 11.09
N GLY A 21 -25.05 -6.96 11.13
CA GLY A 21 -24.23 -7.02 12.33
C GLY A 21 -23.89 -5.61 12.82
N LYS A 22 -23.96 -5.38 14.13
CA LYS A 22 -23.53 -4.11 14.73
C LYS A 22 -22.09 -3.85 14.33
N GLN A 23 -21.86 -2.84 13.49
CA GLN A 23 -20.50 -2.42 13.14
C GLN A 23 -19.86 -1.81 14.38
N GLU A 24 -18.82 -2.45 14.90
CA GLU A 24 -18.09 -1.96 16.07
C GLU A 24 -17.32 -0.69 15.67
N ILE A 25 -17.71 0.44 16.26
CA ILE A 25 -17.04 1.72 16.03
C ILE A 25 -15.81 1.78 16.93
N LYS A 26 -14.62 1.82 16.33
CA LYS A 26 -13.37 2.09 17.04
C LYS A 26 -13.07 3.58 17.03
N THR A 27 -12.72 4.11 18.19
CA THR A 27 -12.36 5.53 18.35
C THR A 27 -10.87 5.64 18.65
N ILE A 28 -10.21 6.62 18.03
CA ILE A 28 -8.82 6.98 18.30
C ILE A 28 -8.74 8.47 18.63
N LYS A 29 -7.97 8.83 19.66
CA LYS A 29 -7.75 10.25 19.98
C LYS A 29 -6.88 10.89 18.89
N LEU A 30 -7.11 12.16 18.59
CA LEU A 30 -6.44 12.86 17.50
C LEU A 30 -4.91 12.98 17.70
N ASP A 31 -4.46 13.17 18.94
CA ASP A 31 -3.05 13.19 19.31
C ASP A 31 -2.39 11.82 19.07
N VAL A 32 -3.05 10.73 19.47
CA VAL A 32 -2.58 9.36 19.22
C VAL A 32 -2.56 9.03 17.72
N LEU A 33 -3.57 9.47 16.97
CA LEU A 33 -3.61 9.30 15.51
C LEU A 33 -2.41 10.01 14.84
N ARG A 34 -2.16 11.28 15.21
CA ARG A 34 -1.04 12.06 14.69
C ARG A 34 0.31 11.46 15.05
N ASP A 35 0.47 11.04 16.30
CA ASP A 35 1.70 10.39 16.79
C ASP A 35 2.00 9.09 16.01
N LYS A 36 0.98 8.26 15.77
CA LYS A 36 1.14 7.03 14.99
C LYS A 36 1.48 7.29 13.52
N ILE A 37 0.85 8.28 12.88
CA ILE A 37 1.18 8.67 11.50
C ILE A 37 2.62 9.20 11.45
N ALA A 38 3.01 10.07 12.38
CA ALA A 38 4.37 10.59 12.47
C ALA A 38 5.41 9.49 12.71
N GLY A 39 5.09 8.53 13.59
CA GLY A 39 5.92 7.36 13.86
C GLY A 39 6.06 6.44 12.63
N GLY A 40 5.01 6.27 11.84
CA GLY A 40 5.04 5.55 10.57
C GLY A 40 6.01 6.18 9.57
N TRP A 41 5.89 7.50 9.36
CA TRP A 41 6.82 8.26 8.51
C TRP A 41 8.27 8.20 9.03
N ALA A 42 8.48 8.41 10.34
CA ALA A 42 9.80 8.35 10.94
C ALA A 42 10.43 6.96 10.79
N GLY A 43 9.67 5.90 11.06
CA GLY A 43 10.12 4.51 10.91
C GLY A 43 10.56 4.21 9.49
N LYS A 44 9.78 4.65 8.49
CA LYS A 44 10.15 4.52 7.08
C LYS A 44 11.44 5.27 6.74
N MET A 45 11.51 6.57 7.04
CA MET A 45 12.68 7.39 6.70
C MET A 45 13.96 6.88 7.36
N ILE A 46 13.87 6.42 8.61
CA ILE A 46 14.99 5.79 9.32
C ILE A 46 15.36 4.47 8.64
N GLY A 47 14.39 3.57 8.40
CA GLY A 47 14.64 2.26 7.79
C GLY A 47 15.34 2.36 6.44
N VAL A 48 14.86 3.24 5.56
CA VAL A 48 15.44 3.45 4.24
C VAL A 48 16.88 3.99 4.34
N THR A 49 17.11 5.02 5.16
CA THR A 49 18.47 5.59 5.29
C THR A 49 19.44 4.70 6.05
N TYR A 50 18.93 3.82 6.90
CA TYR A 50 19.70 2.80 7.61
C TYR A 50 20.15 1.68 6.65
N GLY A 51 19.27 1.26 5.73
CA GLY A 51 19.55 0.21 4.74
C GLY A 51 20.35 0.67 3.52
N ALA A 52 20.11 1.88 3.03
CA ALA A 52 20.68 2.38 1.77
C ALA A 52 22.22 2.22 1.63
N PRO A 53 23.05 2.46 2.67
CA PRO A 53 24.49 2.25 2.56
C PRO A 53 24.92 0.79 2.31
N THR A 54 24.01 -0.17 2.47
CA THR A 54 24.27 -1.62 2.31
C THR A 54 23.66 -2.23 1.06
N GLU A 55 22.92 -1.43 0.30
CA GLU A 55 22.28 -1.87 -0.93
C GLU A 55 23.31 -2.52 -1.88
N PHE A 56 22.99 -3.72 -2.37
CA PHE A 56 23.85 -4.55 -3.23
C PHE A 56 25.21 -4.98 -2.63
N LYS A 57 25.46 -4.82 -1.32
CA LYS A 57 26.75 -5.23 -0.70
C LYS A 57 26.83 -6.68 -0.24
N ALA A 58 25.69 -7.35 -0.03
CA ALA A 58 25.63 -8.75 0.43
C ALA A 58 24.83 -9.65 -0.52
N THR A 59 25.07 -9.53 -1.83
CA THR A 59 24.40 -10.37 -2.83
C THR A 59 24.68 -11.86 -2.58
N GLY A 60 23.66 -12.61 -2.17
CA GLY A 60 23.75 -14.05 -1.91
C GLY A 60 24.31 -14.45 -0.53
N LYS A 61 24.43 -13.52 0.42
CA LYS A 61 24.87 -13.78 1.80
C LYS A 61 24.24 -12.80 2.78
N THR A 62 24.36 -13.05 4.08
CA THR A 62 23.99 -12.06 5.09
C THR A 62 25.01 -10.91 5.11
N TYR A 63 24.54 -9.69 5.36
CA TYR A 63 25.41 -8.55 5.64
C TYR A 63 25.73 -8.51 7.14
N ASP A 64 26.91 -8.99 7.53
CA ASP A 64 27.31 -9.13 8.94
C ASP A 64 28.15 -7.96 9.48
N GLU A 65 28.46 -6.97 8.64
CA GLU A 65 29.24 -5.81 9.05
C GLU A 65 28.39 -4.85 9.90
N LYS A 66 29.06 -4.12 10.80
CA LYS A 66 28.41 -3.11 11.64
C LYS A 66 27.85 -1.98 10.78
N LEU A 67 26.56 -1.71 10.96
CA LEU A 67 25.89 -0.58 10.34
C LEU A 67 26.24 0.71 11.06
N HIS A 68 26.56 1.74 10.29
CA HIS A 68 26.88 3.07 10.79
C HIS A 68 25.77 4.03 10.35
N TRP A 69 24.91 4.40 11.29
CA TRP A 69 23.83 5.36 11.07
C TRP A 69 23.79 6.42 12.17
N THR A 70 23.55 7.68 11.81
CA THR A 70 23.33 8.81 12.74
C THR A 70 22.02 9.53 12.43
N PRO A 71 21.37 10.17 13.41
CA PRO A 71 20.09 10.86 13.21
C PRO A 71 20.06 11.86 12.05
N ASP A 72 21.16 12.58 11.80
CA ASP A 72 21.24 13.56 10.70
C ASP A 72 21.09 12.93 9.31
N GLN A 73 21.39 11.64 9.17
CA GLN A 73 21.29 10.92 7.90
C GLN A 73 19.85 10.67 7.46
N VAL A 74 18.86 10.87 8.33
CA VAL A 74 17.43 10.80 7.98
C VAL A 74 17.07 11.73 6.82
N LYS A 75 17.81 12.83 6.64
CA LYS A 75 17.65 13.76 5.50
C LYS A 75 17.88 13.07 4.15
N GLY A 76 18.67 11.99 4.13
CA GLY A 76 18.91 11.17 2.96
C GLY A 76 17.65 10.49 2.42
N ALA A 77 16.62 10.29 3.26
CA ALA A 77 15.37 9.63 2.86
C ALA A 77 14.66 10.39 1.72
N LEU A 78 14.83 11.73 1.65
CA LEU A 78 14.23 12.56 0.61
C LEU A 78 14.74 12.26 -0.80
N ARG A 79 15.84 11.50 -0.92
CA ARG A 79 16.48 11.12 -2.19
C ARG A 79 16.23 9.66 -2.58
N GLN A 80 15.36 8.97 -1.86
CA GLN A 80 15.10 7.54 -2.01
C GLN A 80 13.73 7.34 -2.66
N ASP A 81 13.63 6.40 -3.60
CA ASP A 81 12.39 6.07 -4.30
C ASP A 81 11.29 5.60 -3.36
N ASP A 82 11.66 4.92 -2.27
CA ASP A 82 10.74 4.58 -1.18
C ASP A 82 9.93 5.79 -0.71
N LEU A 83 10.48 7.01 -0.80
CA LEU A 83 9.83 8.25 -0.39
C LEU A 83 9.19 8.97 -1.56
N TYR A 84 9.96 9.35 -2.59
CA TYR A 84 9.43 10.30 -3.57
C TYR A 84 8.35 9.68 -4.48
N VAL A 85 8.32 8.36 -4.68
CA VAL A 85 7.31 7.75 -5.56
C VAL A 85 5.92 7.83 -4.94
N GLN A 86 5.77 7.41 -3.68
CA GLN A 86 4.50 7.54 -2.96
C GLN A 86 4.03 9.00 -2.83
N MET A 87 4.96 9.97 -2.76
CA MET A 87 4.60 11.39 -2.72
C MET A 87 3.90 11.82 -4.02
N SER A 88 4.29 11.31 -5.19
CA SER A 88 3.58 11.59 -6.45
C SER A 88 2.15 11.07 -6.45
N PHE A 89 1.90 9.92 -5.82
CA PHE A 89 0.55 9.39 -5.66
C PHE A 89 -0.27 10.25 -4.69
N MET A 90 0.31 10.67 -3.56
CA MET A 90 -0.34 11.59 -2.63
C MET A 90 -0.67 12.94 -3.30
N MET A 91 0.25 13.49 -4.10
CA MET A 91 -0.01 14.71 -4.88
C MET A 91 -1.14 14.55 -5.89
N ALA A 92 -1.26 13.36 -6.52
CA ALA A 92 -2.38 13.06 -7.39
C ALA A 92 -3.71 12.98 -6.60
N MET A 93 -3.70 12.45 -5.38
CA MET A 93 -4.88 12.46 -4.49
C MET A 93 -5.28 13.88 -4.10
N ASP A 94 -4.33 14.73 -3.74
CA ASP A 94 -4.61 16.13 -3.39
C ASP A 94 -5.22 16.90 -4.57
N LYS A 95 -4.76 16.61 -5.79
CA LYS A 95 -5.19 17.31 -7.01
C LYS A 95 -6.52 16.79 -7.58
N TYR A 96 -6.72 15.47 -7.58
CA TYR A 96 -7.82 14.83 -8.30
C TYR A 96 -8.79 14.06 -7.38
N GLY A 97 -8.49 13.95 -6.09
CA GLY A 97 -9.26 13.19 -5.10
C GLY A 97 -8.75 11.75 -4.93
N MET A 98 -9.03 11.16 -3.76
CA MET A 98 -8.67 9.76 -3.44
C MET A 98 -9.31 8.74 -4.41
N ASP A 99 -10.50 9.06 -4.91
CA ASP A 99 -11.28 8.22 -5.83
C ASP A 99 -10.93 8.45 -7.31
N ALA A 100 -9.88 9.24 -7.61
CA ALA A 100 -9.47 9.47 -8.99
C ALA A 100 -9.19 8.15 -9.75
N PRO A 101 -9.34 8.14 -11.08
CA PRO A 101 -8.96 7.01 -11.91
C PRO A 101 -7.47 6.69 -11.82
N ALA A 102 -7.08 5.42 -11.95
CA ALA A 102 -5.69 4.95 -11.86
C ALA A 102 -4.76 5.68 -12.85
N GLU A 103 -5.30 6.07 -14.00
CA GLU A 103 -4.62 6.80 -15.06
C GLU A 103 -4.10 8.16 -14.60
N LYS A 104 -4.77 8.80 -13.64
CA LYS A 104 -4.29 10.09 -13.06
C LYS A 104 -3.11 9.90 -12.13
N PHE A 105 -3.07 8.79 -11.42
CA PHE A 105 -1.92 8.39 -10.62
C PHE A 105 -0.74 8.00 -11.53
N ALA A 106 -1.00 7.22 -12.58
CA ALA A 106 -0.01 6.83 -13.57
C ALA A 106 0.58 8.04 -14.30
N GLU A 107 -0.24 9.02 -14.69
CA GLU A 107 0.20 10.28 -15.30
C GLU A 107 1.15 11.06 -14.37
N SER A 108 0.76 11.25 -13.10
CA SER A 108 1.60 11.95 -12.09
C SER A 108 2.95 11.25 -11.90
N PHE A 109 2.92 9.93 -11.76
CA PHE A 109 4.09 9.08 -11.56
C PHE A 109 5.02 9.02 -12.78
N ALA A 110 4.47 8.84 -13.98
CA ALA A 110 5.23 8.65 -15.20
C ALA A 110 5.90 9.95 -15.67
N THR A 111 5.25 11.10 -15.42
CA THR A 111 5.77 12.42 -15.80
C THR A 111 6.67 13.05 -14.75
N ALA A 112 6.84 12.42 -13.58
CA ALA A 112 7.72 12.91 -12.54
C ALA A 112 9.20 12.87 -12.95
N GLY A 113 9.97 13.89 -12.56
CA GLY A 113 11.37 14.07 -12.97
C GLY A 113 12.40 13.26 -12.19
N TYR A 114 12.00 12.38 -11.27
CA TYR A 114 12.91 11.54 -10.47
C TYR A 114 13.27 10.22 -11.18
N PRO A 115 14.40 9.59 -10.83
CA PRO A 115 14.77 8.27 -11.34
C PRO A 115 13.84 7.17 -10.81
N LEU A 116 13.76 6.08 -11.56
CA LEU A 116 12.96 4.89 -11.24
C LEU A 116 13.73 3.64 -11.65
N TRP A 117 13.40 2.51 -11.02
CA TRP A 117 14.03 1.21 -11.26
C TRP A 117 12.98 0.13 -11.54
N CYS A 118 13.41 -1.07 -11.93
CA CYS A 118 12.60 -2.29 -12.02
C CYS A 118 11.16 -2.12 -12.55
N ALA A 119 10.16 -2.39 -11.71
CA ALA A 119 8.75 -2.33 -12.10
C ALA A 119 8.34 -0.89 -12.42
N ASN A 120 8.83 0.06 -11.62
CA ASN A 120 8.52 1.47 -11.77
C ASN A 120 8.99 2.07 -13.10
N VAL A 121 10.24 1.82 -13.51
CA VAL A 121 10.76 2.37 -14.78
C VAL A 121 10.02 1.76 -15.97
N THR A 122 9.64 0.49 -15.87
CA THR A 122 8.85 -0.20 -16.90
C THR A 122 7.43 0.36 -16.96
N ALA A 123 6.80 0.64 -15.82
CA ALA A 123 5.49 1.29 -15.74
C ALA A 123 5.50 2.70 -16.35
N ARG A 124 6.55 3.50 -16.07
CA ARG A 124 6.74 4.81 -16.70
C ARG A 124 6.83 4.69 -18.22
N LYS A 125 7.64 3.75 -18.72
CA LYS A 125 7.73 3.48 -20.16
C LYS A 125 6.37 3.08 -20.74
N ASN A 126 5.67 2.14 -20.09
CA ASN A 126 4.36 1.65 -20.52
C ASN A 126 3.34 2.77 -20.66
N TYR A 127 3.32 3.73 -19.73
CA TYR A 127 2.48 4.93 -19.84
C TYR A 127 2.73 5.70 -21.14
N PHE A 128 3.99 5.96 -21.50
CA PHE A 128 4.35 6.67 -22.74
C PHE A 128 4.08 5.85 -24.01
N ASP A 129 4.06 4.52 -23.89
CA ASP A 129 3.66 3.61 -24.98
C ASP A 129 2.14 3.43 -25.08
N GLY A 130 1.34 4.11 -24.24
CA GLY A 130 -0.11 4.04 -24.24
C GLY A 130 -0.69 2.80 -23.55
N ILE A 131 0.11 2.04 -22.81
CA ILE A 131 -0.33 0.92 -21.98
C ILE A 131 -0.65 1.47 -20.59
N MET A 132 -1.95 1.54 -20.28
CA MET A 132 -2.45 2.14 -19.04
C MET A 132 -2.71 1.08 -17.95
N PRO A 133 -2.82 1.47 -16.67
CA PRO A 133 -3.21 0.55 -15.60
C PRO A 133 -4.59 -0.08 -15.86
N PRO A 134 -4.84 -1.33 -15.41
CA PRO A 134 -3.91 -2.20 -14.67
C PRO A 134 -2.93 -2.96 -15.59
N GLU A 135 -3.08 -2.88 -16.90
CA GLU A 135 -2.22 -3.62 -17.85
C GLU A 135 -0.76 -3.16 -17.78
N SER A 136 -0.50 -1.89 -17.46
CA SER A 136 0.85 -1.34 -17.33
C SER A 136 1.73 -2.05 -16.31
N GLY A 137 1.13 -2.60 -15.25
CA GLY A 137 1.82 -3.39 -14.23
C GLY A 137 1.81 -4.91 -14.49
N SER A 138 1.04 -5.39 -15.46
CA SER A 138 0.82 -6.83 -15.65
C SER A 138 2.07 -7.56 -16.16
N PRO A 139 2.24 -8.88 -15.89
CA PRO A 139 3.41 -9.65 -16.35
C PRO A 139 3.56 -9.69 -17.88
N LYS A 140 2.50 -9.36 -18.62
CA LYS A 140 2.52 -9.24 -20.08
C LYS A 140 3.35 -8.04 -20.55
N TYR A 141 3.34 -6.94 -19.79
CA TYR A 141 3.98 -5.67 -20.16
C TYR A 141 5.06 -5.23 -19.17
N ASN A 142 5.16 -5.88 -18.02
CA ASN A 142 6.18 -5.60 -17.02
C ASN A 142 6.86 -6.89 -16.54
N LEU A 143 8.09 -7.12 -16.97
CA LEU A 143 8.89 -8.29 -16.56
C LEU A 143 9.27 -8.26 -15.08
N TRP A 144 9.14 -7.10 -14.43
CA TRP A 144 9.39 -6.89 -13.01
C TRP A 144 8.07 -6.82 -12.21
N ALA A 145 6.95 -7.34 -12.75
CA ALA A 145 5.64 -7.25 -12.12
C ALA A 145 5.64 -7.72 -10.65
N ASP A 146 6.42 -8.74 -10.30
CA ASP A 146 6.52 -9.26 -8.92
C ASP A 146 7.63 -8.62 -8.06
N ALA A 147 8.29 -7.55 -8.54
CA ALA A 147 9.32 -6.84 -7.79
C ALA A 147 8.73 -6.03 -6.62
N ILE A 148 9.60 -5.60 -5.71
CA ILE A 148 9.21 -4.96 -4.44
C ILE A 148 8.76 -3.50 -4.57
N ASP A 149 8.78 -2.91 -5.78
CA ASP A 149 8.55 -1.48 -6.02
C ASP A 149 7.28 -0.95 -5.30
N PHE A 150 6.11 -1.57 -5.51
CA PHE A 150 4.90 -1.15 -4.82
C PHE A 150 4.94 -1.43 -3.31
N GLN A 151 5.62 -2.50 -2.87
CA GLN A 151 5.76 -2.81 -1.45
C GLN A 151 6.44 -1.67 -0.69
N ILE A 152 7.50 -1.08 -1.26
CA ILE A 152 8.22 0.03 -0.65
C ILE A 152 7.50 1.38 -0.81
N GLU A 153 6.31 1.41 -1.41
CA GLU A 153 5.54 2.62 -1.70
C GLU A 153 4.14 2.61 -1.09
N ALA A 154 3.70 1.50 -0.49
CA ALA A 154 2.33 1.32 -0.02
C ALA A 154 2.03 1.96 1.36
N ASP A 155 3.05 2.43 2.10
CA ASP A 155 2.93 2.87 3.49
C ASP A 155 1.87 3.96 3.70
N TYR A 156 1.84 4.97 2.83
CA TYR A 156 0.92 6.09 2.95
C TYR A 156 -0.56 5.66 2.88
N ILE A 157 -0.87 4.60 2.12
CA ILE A 157 -2.21 4.02 2.07
C ILE A 157 -2.60 3.50 3.46
N GLY A 158 -1.66 2.84 4.13
CA GLY A 158 -1.81 2.36 5.49
C GLY A 158 -2.00 3.50 6.49
N PHE A 159 -1.26 4.59 6.32
CA PHE A 159 -1.41 5.79 7.15
C PHE A 159 -2.80 6.42 7.03
N MET A 160 -3.38 6.43 5.83
CA MET A 160 -4.72 6.96 5.57
C MET A 160 -5.85 6.01 5.99
N CYS A 161 -5.55 4.74 6.30
CA CYS A 161 -6.56 3.70 6.56
C CYS A 161 -6.50 3.12 7.99
N PRO A 162 -6.63 3.93 9.06
CA PRO A 162 -6.53 3.45 10.44
C PRO A 162 -7.63 2.43 10.77
N GLY A 163 -7.25 1.17 10.97
CA GLY A 163 -8.19 0.07 11.23
C GLY A 163 -9.08 -0.31 10.04
N MET A 164 -8.76 0.10 8.81
CA MET A 164 -9.60 -0.10 7.62
C MET A 164 -8.89 -0.95 6.53
N PRO A 165 -8.55 -2.22 6.80
CA PRO A 165 -7.78 -3.04 5.86
C PRO A 165 -8.48 -3.30 4.51
N GLN A 166 -9.82 -3.36 4.48
CA GLN A 166 -10.55 -3.52 3.22
C GLN A 166 -10.52 -2.26 2.36
N THR A 167 -10.55 -1.08 2.98
CA THR A 167 -10.39 0.19 2.28
C THR A 167 -8.98 0.30 1.73
N SER A 168 -7.98 -0.03 2.53
CA SER A 168 -6.59 0.01 2.08
C SER A 168 -6.34 -0.94 0.92
N ASN A 169 -6.89 -2.16 0.96
CA ASN A 169 -6.78 -3.12 -0.13
C ASN A 169 -7.32 -2.61 -1.46
N LYS A 170 -8.46 -1.89 -1.45
CA LYS A 170 -9.02 -1.30 -2.68
C LYS A 170 -8.11 -0.23 -3.27
N ILE A 171 -7.48 0.57 -2.42
CA ILE A 171 -6.53 1.60 -2.86
C ILE A 171 -5.26 0.92 -3.39
N CYS A 172 -4.75 -0.10 -2.69
CA CYS A 172 -3.59 -0.88 -3.12
C CYS A 172 -3.83 -1.60 -4.44
N ASP A 173 -4.99 -2.21 -4.64
CA ASP A 173 -5.35 -2.87 -5.90
C ASP A 173 -5.35 -1.87 -7.07
N LYS A 174 -5.90 -0.66 -6.87
CA LYS A 174 -5.90 0.38 -7.90
C LYS A 174 -4.50 0.91 -8.23
N ILE A 175 -3.70 1.21 -7.20
CA ILE A 175 -2.42 1.93 -7.35
C ILE A 175 -1.26 0.97 -7.60
N GLY A 176 -1.23 -0.17 -6.92
CA GLY A 176 -0.18 -1.19 -7.10
C GLY A 176 -0.17 -1.77 -8.51
N HIS A 177 -1.32 -1.89 -9.16
CA HIS A 177 -1.40 -2.35 -10.55
C HIS A 177 -0.96 -1.30 -11.59
N ILE A 178 -0.51 -0.12 -11.17
CA ILE A 178 0.17 0.82 -12.08
C ILE A 178 1.50 0.23 -12.53
N MET A 179 2.26 -0.37 -11.60
CA MET A 179 3.61 -0.86 -11.86
C MET A 179 3.81 -2.35 -11.58
N ASN A 180 3.09 -2.92 -10.63
CA ASN A 180 3.26 -4.31 -10.20
C ASN A 180 2.04 -5.17 -10.53
N TYR A 181 2.20 -6.48 -10.39
CA TYR A 181 1.14 -7.48 -10.38
C TYR A 181 1.54 -8.61 -9.43
N GLY A 182 0.61 -9.50 -9.08
CA GLY A 182 0.96 -10.71 -8.32
C GLY A 182 1.61 -10.40 -6.97
N ASP A 183 2.75 -11.04 -6.70
CA ASP A 183 3.46 -10.92 -5.42
C ASP A 183 3.96 -9.50 -5.15
N GLY A 184 4.25 -8.72 -6.20
CA GLY A 184 4.63 -7.31 -6.07
C GLY A 184 3.50 -6.45 -5.50
N VAL A 185 2.25 -6.73 -5.88
CA VAL A 185 1.06 -6.07 -5.32
C VAL A 185 0.72 -6.60 -3.94
N TYR A 186 0.77 -7.93 -3.76
CA TYR A 186 0.46 -8.56 -2.48
C TYR A 186 1.44 -8.15 -1.38
N GLY A 187 2.73 -7.96 -1.70
CA GLY A 187 3.72 -7.40 -0.77
C GLY A 187 3.30 -6.03 -0.24
N GLY A 188 2.87 -5.13 -1.13
CA GLY A 188 2.36 -3.80 -0.73
C GLY A 188 1.04 -3.85 0.03
N MET A 189 0.10 -4.72 -0.36
CA MET A 189 -1.15 -4.94 0.38
C MET A 189 -0.88 -5.44 1.80
N PHE A 190 0.05 -6.38 1.96
CA PHE A 190 0.47 -6.90 3.25
C PHE A 190 1.09 -5.80 4.13
N VAL A 191 2.07 -5.04 3.61
CA VAL A 191 2.71 -3.93 4.35
C VAL A 191 1.69 -2.87 4.74
N CYS A 192 0.81 -2.51 3.82
CA CYS A 192 -0.27 -1.57 4.08
C CYS A 192 -1.20 -2.08 5.20
N ALA A 193 -1.55 -3.37 5.19
CA ALA A 193 -2.38 -3.97 6.21
C ALA A 193 -1.68 -3.96 7.59
N LEU A 194 -0.36 -4.16 7.67
CA LEU A 194 0.39 -4.01 8.93
C LEU A 194 0.15 -2.63 9.56
N TYR A 195 0.25 -1.56 8.76
CA TYR A 195 -0.04 -0.20 9.22
C TYR A 195 -1.49 -0.03 9.68
N THR A 196 -2.47 -0.54 8.92
CA THR A 196 -3.88 -0.43 9.30
C THR A 196 -4.16 -1.08 10.67
N GLN A 197 -3.51 -2.22 10.96
CA GLN A 197 -3.68 -2.97 12.22
C GLN A 197 -2.98 -2.27 13.39
N ALA A 198 -1.79 -1.73 13.18
CA ALA A 198 -0.94 -1.11 14.21
C ALA A 198 -1.58 0.12 14.89
N TYR A 199 -2.67 0.66 14.35
CA TYR A 199 -3.45 1.70 15.03
C TYR A 199 -4.12 1.24 16.32
N PHE A 200 -4.57 -0.01 16.36
CA PHE A 200 -5.36 -0.55 17.47
C PHE A 200 -4.76 -1.79 18.11
N GLU A 201 -3.89 -2.51 17.39
CA GLU A 201 -3.18 -3.68 17.88
C GLU A 201 -1.73 -3.32 18.26
N LYS A 202 -1.20 -3.96 19.31
CA LYS A 202 0.17 -3.79 19.79
C LYS A 202 1.00 -5.07 19.67
N GLU A 203 0.36 -6.23 19.70
CA GLU A 203 1.03 -7.51 19.58
C GLU A 203 1.45 -7.77 18.14
N ILE A 204 2.76 -7.71 17.87
CA ILE A 204 3.34 -7.85 16.52
C ILE A 204 2.87 -9.12 15.81
N ALA A 205 2.84 -10.26 16.53
CA ALA A 205 2.37 -11.52 15.96
C ALA A 205 0.90 -11.45 15.50
N THR A 206 0.05 -10.73 16.23
CA THR A 206 -1.35 -10.50 15.86
C THR A 206 -1.46 -9.55 14.67
N ILE A 207 -0.66 -8.48 14.63
CA ILE A 207 -0.57 -7.55 13.49
C ILE A 207 -0.24 -8.32 12.21
N VAL A 208 0.84 -9.11 12.24
CA VAL A 208 1.28 -9.92 11.09
C VAL A 208 0.20 -10.92 10.68
N LYS A 209 -0.36 -11.68 11.63
CA LYS A 209 -1.42 -12.65 11.35
C LYS A 209 -2.66 -12.01 10.72
N ASN A 210 -3.03 -10.81 11.14
CA ASN A 210 -4.18 -10.11 10.57
C ASN A 210 -3.86 -9.48 9.22
N ALA A 211 -2.65 -8.97 9.02
CA ALA A 211 -2.20 -8.43 7.74
C ALA A 211 -2.16 -9.52 6.64
N LEU A 212 -1.79 -10.76 6.98
CA LEU A 212 -1.85 -11.89 6.05
C LEU A 212 -3.25 -12.19 5.52
N LYS A 213 -4.32 -11.75 6.19
CA LYS A 213 -5.70 -11.93 5.69
C LYS A 213 -6.07 -10.93 4.58
N ALA A 214 -5.20 -9.95 4.33
CA ALA A 214 -5.40 -8.95 3.30
C ALA A 214 -4.97 -9.44 1.91
N ILE A 215 -4.31 -10.59 1.82
CA ILE A 215 -3.80 -11.21 0.60
C ILE A 215 -4.27 -12.67 0.49
#